data_AF-A0A0G1HVP1-F1
#
_entry.id   AF-A0A0G1HVP1-F1
#
_cell.length_a   1.000
_cell.length_b   1.000
_cell.length_c   1.000
_cell.angle_alpha   90.00
_cell.angle_beta   90.00
_cell.angle_gamma   90.00
#
_symmetry.space_group_name_H-M   'P 1'
#
loop_
_entity.id
_entity.type
_entity.pdbx_description
1 polymer ?
#
loop_
_entity_poly.entity_id
_entity_poly.type
_entity_poly.pdbx_seq_one_letter_code
_entity_poly.pdbx_strand_id
1 'polypeptide(L)'
;MMTVKSPVTSVDSYKIYYPTTWSIQQYKNTPADGNGSSSLTLSKGLTTISILQTNGNSLTCLYPGDSDQANSLQFKEYVGINKDDLTWRLASFQSPEIIGGYQVCEMSTAGTFITSTKIGEILAGGLTDSQSIDEFNYILEKIVILK
;
A
#
# COMPACT_ATOMS: atom_id res chain seq x y z
N MET A 1 -10.55 -11.26 -8.48
CA MET A 1 -10.48 -11.38 -7.00
C MET A 1 -9.38 -12.37 -6.66
N MET A 2 -8.59 -12.13 -5.62
CA MET A 2 -7.56 -13.03 -5.12
C MET A 2 -7.50 -13.00 -3.59
N THR A 3 -7.20 -14.13 -2.96
CA THR A 3 -6.91 -14.20 -1.51
C THR A 3 -5.41 -14.36 -1.30
N VAL A 4 -4.82 -13.51 -0.48
CA VAL A 4 -3.40 -13.55 -0.10
C VAL A 4 -3.32 -13.89 1.38
N LYS A 5 -2.68 -15.03 1.67
CA LYS A 5 -2.44 -15.47 3.04
C LYS A 5 -1.13 -14.86 3.53
N SER A 6 -1.18 -14.19 4.66
CA SER A 6 0.03 -13.67 5.29
C SER A 6 0.85 -14.81 5.88
N PRO A 7 2.14 -14.93 5.52
CA PRO A 7 3.08 -15.83 6.19
C PRO A 7 3.73 -15.15 7.42
N VAL A 8 3.29 -13.94 7.79
CA VAL A 8 3.84 -13.11 8.86
C VAL A 8 2.74 -12.83 9.89
N THR A 9 2.99 -13.06 11.18
CA THR A 9 1.94 -12.94 12.22
C THR A 9 1.57 -11.50 12.56
N SER A 10 2.44 -10.52 12.27
CA SER A 10 2.19 -9.09 12.49
C SER A 10 1.40 -8.42 11.37
N VAL A 11 1.08 -9.16 10.30
CA VAL A 11 0.39 -8.66 9.11
C VAL A 11 -0.79 -9.56 8.80
N ASP A 12 -1.96 -8.97 8.58
CA ASP A 12 -3.21 -9.69 8.33
C ASP A 12 -3.23 -10.28 6.91
N SER A 13 -3.94 -11.40 6.77
CA SER A 13 -4.30 -11.90 5.43
C SER A 13 -5.33 -10.98 4.79
N TYR A 14 -5.44 -10.98 3.47
CA TYR A 14 -6.41 -10.12 2.79
C TYR A 14 -6.98 -10.75 1.53
N LYS A 15 -8.12 -10.24 1.10
CA LYS A 15 -8.73 -10.51 -0.19
C LYS A 15 -8.78 -9.22 -0.99
N ILE A 16 -8.25 -9.25 -2.20
CA ILE A 16 -8.20 -8.10 -3.10
C ILE A 16 -9.15 -8.28 -4.28
N TYR A 17 -9.86 -7.22 -4.59
CA TYR A 17 -10.71 -7.11 -5.77
C TYR A 17 -10.14 -6.02 -6.65
N TYR A 18 -9.92 -6.34 -7.92
CA TYR A 18 -9.37 -5.43 -8.89
C TYR A 18 -10.18 -5.52 -10.19
N PRO A 19 -10.31 -4.41 -10.93
CA PRO A 19 -10.99 -4.41 -12.23
C PRO A 19 -10.35 -5.41 -13.19
N THR A 20 -11.10 -5.91 -14.16
CA THR A 20 -10.60 -6.85 -15.18
C THR A 20 -9.58 -6.22 -16.14
N THR A 21 -9.40 -4.89 -16.08
CA THR A 21 -8.33 -4.15 -16.77
C THR A 21 -6.97 -4.36 -16.12
N TRP A 22 -6.92 -4.93 -14.90
CA TRP A 22 -5.71 -5.28 -14.19
C TRP A 22 -5.47 -6.79 -14.23
N SER A 23 -4.21 -7.18 -14.32
CA SER A 23 -3.76 -8.57 -14.25
C SER A 23 -2.77 -8.76 -13.12
N ILE A 24 -2.71 -9.98 -12.56
CA ILE A 24 -1.61 -10.36 -11.68
C ILE A 24 -0.34 -10.49 -12.53
N GLN A 25 0.64 -9.62 -12.28
CA GLN A 25 1.96 -9.71 -12.88
C GLN A 25 2.82 -10.73 -12.13
N GLN A 26 2.75 -10.69 -10.79
CA GLN A 26 3.52 -11.59 -9.95
C GLN A 26 2.76 -11.87 -8.65
N TYR A 27 2.86 -13.11 -8.19
CA TYR A 27 2.52 -13.48 -6.82
C TYR A 27 3.57 -14.45 -6.29
N LYS A 28 4.13 -14.15 -5.12
CA LYS A 28 5.07 -15.03 -4.42
C LYS A 28 4.64 -15.14 -2.96
N ASN A 29 4.61 -16.35 -2.43
CA ASN A 29 4.37 -16.60 -1.02
C ASN A 29 5.45 -17.55 -0.52
N THR A 30 6.22 -17.09 0.45
CA THR A 30 7.33 -17.81 1.07
C THR A 30 6.96 -18.05 2.53
N PRO A 31 6.48 -19.26 2.87
CA PRO A 31 6.21 -19.62 4.26
C PRO A 31 7.53 -19.69 5.04
N ALA A 32 7.57 -19.15 6.25
CA ALA A 32 8.62 -19.48 7.21
C ALA A 32 8.15 -19.22 8.64
N ASP A 33 8.63 -20.05 9.57
CA ASP A 33 8.42 -19.91 11.01
C ASP A 33 9.18 -18.68 11.55
N GLY A 34 8.67 -17.47 11.25
CA GLY A 34 9.14 -16.20 11.79
C GLY A 34 9.71 -15.20 10.77
N ASN A 35 10.13 -15.64 9.58
CA ASN A 35 10.67 -14.77 8.50
C ASN A 35 9.96 -14.97 7.15
N GLY A 36 8.66 -15.26 7.19
CA GLY A 36 7.85 -15.42 5.99
C GLY A 36 7.77 -14.12 5.17
N SER A 37 7.46 -14.25 3.88
CA SER A 37 7.11 -13.09 3.07
C SER A 37 6.10 -13.42 1.98
N SER A 38 5.22 -12.47 1.68
CA SER A 38 4.29 -12.57 0.55
C SER A 38 4.35 -11.29 -0.26
N SER A 39 4.34 -11.40 -1.58
CA SER A 39 4.24 -10.26 -2.49
C SER A 39 3.19 -10.52 -3.55
N LEU A 40 2.36 -9.52 -3.82
CA LEU A 40 1.41 -9.49 -4.92
C LEU A 40 1.65 -8.22 -5.72
N THR A 41 1.87 -8.36 -7.02
CA THR A 41 1.94 -7.24 -7.96
C THR A 41 0.85 -7.37 -9.01
N LEU A 42 0.01 -6.35 -9.11
CA LEU A 42 -0.95 -6.15 -10.18
C LEU A 42 -0.38 -5.16 -11.20
N SER A 43 -0.73 -5.33 -12.47
CA SER A 43 -0.32 -4.43 -13.54
C SER A 43 -1.47 -4.09 -14.48
N LYS A 44 -1.43 -2.86 -15.01
CA LYS A 44 -2.26 -2.38 -16.12
C LYS A 44 -1.39 -1.47 -16.99
N GLY A 45 -1.00 -1.94 -18.18
CA GLY A 45 -0.05 -1.21 -19.02
C GLY A 45 1.29 -0.98 -18.30
N LEU A 46 1.66 0.29 -18.11
CA LEU A 46 2.88 0.69 -17.39
C LEU A 46 2.66 0.92 -15.89
N THR A 47 1.41 0.86 -15.43
CA THR A 47 1.05 1.07 -14.03
C THR A 47 1.16 -0.24 -13.26
N THR A 48 1.73 -0.19 -12.06
CA THR A 48 1.83 -1.33 -11.15
C THR A 48 1.31 -0.97 -9.76
N ILE A 49 0.74 -1.95 -9.07
CA ILE A 49 0.41 -1.91 -7.65
C ILE A 49 1.07 -3.12 -7.01
N SER A 50 1.85 -2.92 -5.96
CA SER A 50 2.49 -3.97 -5.20
C SER A 50 2.07 -3.93 -3.74
N ILE A 51 1.75 -5.10 -3.18
CA ILE A 51 1.51 -5.30 -1.76
C ILE A 51 2.56 -6.29 -1.25
N LEU A 52 3.37 -5.87 -0.30
CA LEU A 52 4.47 -6.64 0.28
C LEU A 52 4.21 -6.89 1.77
N GLN A 53 4.10 -8.16 2.15
CA GLN A 53 3.96 -8.62 3.51
C GLN A 53 5.30 -9.17 3.99
N THR A 54 5.98 -8.42 4.85
CA THR A 54 7.25 -8.79 5.49
C THR A 54 7.26 -8.26 6.92
N ASN A 55 8.18 -8.75 7.75
CA ASN A 55 8.56 -8.03 8.97
C ASN A 55 9.37 -6.79 8.55
N GLY A 56 8.68 -5.67 8.41
CA GLY A 56 9.28 -4.42 7.94
C GLY A 56 9.47 -3.40 9.06
N ASN A 57 10.44 -2.52 8.86
CA ASN A 57 10.53 -1.27 9.60
C ASN A 57 9.51 -0.28 9.01
N SER A 58 8.78 0.41 9.87
CA SER A 58 7.86 1.46 9.45
C SER A 58 8.59 2.80 9.35
N LEU A 59 8.29 3.57 8.31
CA LEU A 59 8.70 4.97 8.20
C LEU A 59 7.48 5.86 8.47
N THR A 60 7.72 7.03 9.05
CA THR A 60 6.68 8.05 9.20
C THR A 60 6.35 8.68 7.85
N CYS A 61 5.07 8.81 7.52
CA CYS A 61 4.63 9.53 6.34
C CYS A 61 4.35 10.99 6.70
N LEU A 62 5.07 11.92 6.07
CA LEU A 62 4.92 13.36 6.23
C LEU A 62 4.23 13.96 5.02
N TYR A 63 3.27 14.83 5.28
CA TYR A 63 2.44 15.51 4.29
C TYR A 63 2.72 17.02 4.29
N PRO A 64 2.16 17.79 3.33
CA PRO A 64 2.39 19.23 3.29
C PRO A 64 2.01 19.93 4.60
N GLY A 65 2.99 20.60 5.20
CA GLY A 65 2.83 21.30 6.48
C GLY A 65 3.29 20.50 7.71
N ASP A 66 3.58 19.21 7.56
CA ASP A 66 4.19 18.43 8.64
C ASP A 66 5.64 18.87 8.84
N SER A 67 6.10 18.79 10.09
CA SER A 67 7.50 19.06 10.42
C SER A 67 8.39 17.90 9.97
N ASP A 68 9.58 18.22 9.48
CA ASP A 68 10.58 17.22 9.12
C ASP A 68 10.98 16.36 10.32
N GLN A 69 11.05 15.05 10.09
CA GLN A 69 11.39 14.05 11.09
C GLN A 69 12.40 13.06 10.51
N ALA A 70 13.30 12.54 11.35
CA ALA A 70 14.18 11.46 10.93
C ALA A 70 13.37 10.19 10.61
N ASN A 71 13.86 9.35 9.69
CA ASN A 71 13.20 8.11 9.26
C ASN A 71 11.77 8.33 8.74
N SER A 72 11.61 9.32 7.87
CA SER A 72 10.33 9.68 7.27
C SER A 72 10.38 9.70 5.74
N LEU A 73 9.20 9.63 5.13
CA LEU A 73 8.96 9.85 3.71
C LEU A 73 8.12 11.11 3.54
N GLN A 74 8.51 11.97 2.60
CA GLN A 74 7.77 13.19 2.27
C GLN A 74 6.87 12.97 1.05
N PHE A 75 5.62 13.40 1.20
CA PHE A 75 4.59 13.29 0.17
C PHE A 75 4.08 14.68 -0.24
N LYS A 76 3.79 14.82 -1.53
CA LYS A 76 3.32 16.09 -2.11
C LYS A 76 1.84 16.33 -1.85
N GLU A 77 1.04 15.27 -1.89
CA GLU A 77 -0.41 15.29 -1.70
C GLU A 77 -0.88 13.91 -1.25
N TYR A 78 -2.11 13.86 -0.73
CA TYR A 78 -2.73 12.60 -0.32
C TYR A 78 -4.25 12.62 -0.49
N VAL A 79 -4.82 11.43 -0.63
CA VAL A 79 -6.25 11.16 -0.56
C VAL A 79 -6.51 10.24 0.64
N GLY A 80 -7.43 10.65 1.52
CA GLY A 80 -7.84 9.84 2.67
C GLY A 80 -8.81 8.73 2.24
N ILE A 81 -8.59 7.52 2.73
CA ILE A 81 -9.41 6.35 2.46
C ILE A 81 -9.77 5.72 3.82
N ASN A 82 -11.04 5.80 4.18
CA ASN A 82 -11.53 5.16 5.41
C ASN A 82 -11.97 3.74 5.09
N LYS A 83 -11.45 2.79 5.88
CA LYS A 83 -11.66 1.37 5.68
C LYS A 83 -11.95 0.71 7.02
N ASP A 84 -13.22 0.41 7.28
CA ASP A 84 -13.66 -0.13 8.56
C ASP A 84 -13.23 0.78 9.72
N ASP A 85 -12.35 0.30 10.62
CA ASP A 85 -11.73 1.05 11.71
C ASP A 85 -10.36 1.65 11.37
N LEU A 86 -9.92 1.54 10.11
CA LEU A 86 -8.64 2.01 9.61
C LEU A 86 -8.78 3.29 8.82
N THR A 87 -7.77 4.14 8.96
CA THR A 87 -7.60 5.32 8.14
C THR A 87 -6.33 5.15 7.31
N TRP A 88 -6.50 5.06 6.00
CA TRP A 88 -5.41 5.04 5.04
C TRP A 88 -5.28 6.39 4.34
N ARG A 89 -4.08 6.68 3.85
CA ARG A 89 -3.78 7.79 2.94
C ARG A 89 -3.03 7.25 1.75
N LEU A 90 -3.62 7.37 0.56
CA LEU A 90 -2.90 7.20 -0.69
C LEU A 90 -2.14 8.49 -0.97
N ALA A 91 -0.80 8.44 -0.97
CA ALA A 91 0.05 9.62 -1.00
C ALA A 91 1.03 9.57 -2.17
N SER A 92 1.21 10.70 -2.88
CA SER A 92 2.16 10.79 -3.99
C SER A 92 3.52 11.27 -3.50
N PHE A 93 4.60 10.61 -3.93
CA PHE A 93 5.94 10.96 -3.50
C PHE A 93 6.29 12.40 -3.91
N GLN A 94 6.97 13.12 -3.02
CA GLN A 94 7.49 14.46 -3.35
C GLN A 94 8.73 14.41 -4.26
N SER A 95 9.46 13.29 -4.27
CA SER A 95 10.69 13.14 -5.05
C SER A 95 10.42 13.20 -6.56
N PRO A 96 11.12 14.08 -7.32
CA PRO A 96 10.95 14.18 -8.77
C PRO A 96 11.45 12.93 -9.52
N GLU A 97 12.24 12.08 -8.86
CA GLU A 97 12.77 10.83 -9.43
C GLU A 97 11.72 9.72 -9.46
N ILE A 98 10.63 9.86 -8.69
CA ILE A 98 9.59 8.83 -8.55
C ILE A 98 8.30 9.30 -9.24
N ILE A 99 8.33 9.35 -10.57
CA ILE A 99 7.19 9.80 -11.38
C ILE A 99 6.02 8.81 -11.25
N GLY A 100 4.85 9.33 -10.87
CA GLY A 100 3.64 8.52 -10.69
C GLY A 100 3.77 7.47 -9.58
N GLY A 101 4.70 7.68 -8.63
CA GLY A 101 4.87 6.84 -7.47
C GLY A 101 3.93 7.22 -6.35
N TYR A 102 3.31 6.21 -5.74
CA TYR A 102 2.43 6.37 -4.61
C TYR A 102 2.71 5.34 -3.53
N GLN A 103 2.43 5.72 -2.29
CA GLN A 103 2.46 4.84 -1.12
C GLN A 103 1.12 4.95 -0.41
N VAL A 104 0.62 3.84 0.13
CA VAL A 104 -0.43 3.89 1.15
C VAL A 104 0.20 3.93 2.53
N CYS A 105 -0.20 4.89 3.34
CA CYS A 105 0.15 4.97 4.75
C CYS A 105 -1.08 4.74 5.62
N GLU A 106 -0.91 4.07 6.75
CA GLU A 106 -1.98 3.79 7.72
C GLU A 106 -1.78 4.63 8.98
N MET A 107 -2.88 5.15 9.53
CA MET A 107 -2.87 5.83 10.82
C MET A 107 -2.61 4.82 11.94
N SER A 108 -1.49 4.99 12.63
CA SER A 108 -1.15 4.24 13.84
C SER A 108 -2.03 4.65 15.03
N THR A 109 -2.00 3.84 16.09
CA THR A 109 -2.68 4.15 17.36
C THR A 109 -2.18 5.43 18.03
N ALA A 110 -0.97 5.88 17.70
CA ALA A 110 -0.39 7.14 18.17
C ALA A 110 -0.86 8.37 17.36
N GLY A 111 -1.71 8.18 16.33
CA GLY A 111 -2.21 9.26 15.47
C GLY A 111 -1.27 9.66 14.34
N THR A 112 -0.13 8.98 14.18
CA THR A 112 0.84 9.23 13.10
C THR A 112 0.61 8.25 11.94
N PHE A 113 0.72 8.73 10.70
CA PHE A 113 0.67 7.85 9.52
C PHE A 113 2.02 7.19 9.26
N ILE A 114 2.01 5.89 9.00
CA ILE A 114 3.22 5.09 8.75
C ILE A 114 3.05 4.19 7.53
N THR A 115 4.18 3.77 6.93
CA THR A 115 4.19 2.93 5.71
C THR A 115 3.71 1.49 5.91
N SER A 116 3.84 0.96 7.13
CA SER A 116 3.37 -0.39 7.45
C SER A 116 1.88 -0.36 7.76
N THR A 117 1.08 -0.85 6.81
CA THR A 117 -0.36 -1.05 7.02
C THR A 117 -0.63 -2.41 7.65
N LYS A 118 -1.86 -2.64 8.12
CA LYS A 118 -2.31 -3.96 8.58
C LYS A 118 -2.09 -5.09 7.59
N ILE A 119 -2.03 -4.82 6.28
CA ILE A 119 -1.85 -5.85 5.24
C ILE A 119 -0.48 -5.80 4.59
N GLY A 120 0.45 -5.02 5.13
CA GLY A 120 1.82 -4.87 4.63
C GLY A 120 2.05 -3.51 3.98
N GLU A 121 3.16 -3.40 3.27
CA GLU A 121 3.50 -2.19 2.52
C GLU A 121 2.74 -2.19 1.19
N ILE A 122 2.10 -1.07 0.84
CA ILE A 122 1.36 -0.92 -0.41
C ILE A 122 1.95 0.23 -1.22
N LEU A 123 2.44 -0.11 -2.40
CA LEU A 123 3.14 0.78 -3.32
C LEU A 123 2.45 0.77 -4.67
N ALA A 124 2.45 1.89 -5.37
CA ALA A 124 2.08 1.92 -6.77
C ALA A 124 3.04 2.78 -7.58
N GLY A 125 3.22 2.43 -8.84
CA GLY A 125 4.08 3.13 -9.78
C GLY A 125 3.39 3.34 -11.11
N GLY A 126 3.79 4.39 -11.84
CA GLY A 126 3.21 4.70 -13.15
C GLY A 126 1.76 5.18 -13.08
N LEU A 127 1.31 5.71 -11.94
CA LEU A 127 0.01 6.36 -11.79
C LEU A 127 0.11 7.84 -12.22
N THR A 128 0.03 8.08 -13.53
CA THR A 128 0.23 9.42 -14.10
C THR A 128 -1.06 10.08 -14.58
N ASP A 129 -2.16 9.33 -14.64
CA ASP A 129 -3.47 9.81 -15.07
C ASP A 129 -4.53 9.59 -14.00
N SER A 130 -5.58 10.42 -14.02
CA SER A 130 -6.64 10.40 -13.00
C SER A 130 -7.42 9.09 -13.00
N GLN A 131 -7.63 8.46 -14.16
CA GLN A 131 -8.39 7.21 -14.24
C GLN A 131 -7.64 6.08 -13.52
N SER A 132 -6.33 5.97 -13.71
CA SER A 132 -5.52 4.95 -13.02
C SER A 132 -5.47 5.20 -11.51
N ILE A 133 -5.46 6.47 -11.08
CA ILE A 133 -5.55 6.84 -9.65
C ILE A 133 -6.91 6.45 -9.07
N ASP A 134 -8.01 6.73 -9.77
CA ASP A 134 -9.37 6.37 -9.35
C ASP A 134 -9.55 4.84 -9.27
N GLU A 135 -9.00 4.10 -10.23
CA GLU A 135 -9.00 2.63 -10.18
C GLU A 135 -8.17 2.10 -9.00
N PHE A 136 -7.04 2.74 -8.65
CA PHE A 136 -6.27 2.35 -7.47
C PHE A 136 -7.03 2.63 -6.17
N ASN A 137 -7.63 3.82 -6.04
CA ASN A 137 -8.52 4.16 -4.92
C ASN A 137 -9.63 3.11 -4.77
N TYR A 138 -10.30 2.76 -5.87
CA TYR A 138 -11.32 1.72 -5.88
C TYR A 138 -10.78 0.35 -5.42
N ILE A 139 -9.59 -0.05 -5.87
CA ILE A 139 -8.95 -1.30 -5.41
C ILE A 139 -8.76 -1.27 -3.89
N LEU A 140 -8.21 -0.17 -3.34
CA LEU A 140 -7.96 -0.01 -1.90
C LEU A 140 -9.25 -0.10 -1.08
N GLU A 141 -10.30 0.60 -1.51
CA GLU A 141 -11.62 0.56 -0.88
C GLU A 141 -12.18 -0.88 -0.83
N LYS A 142 -11.97 -1.66 -1.89
CA LYS A 142 -12.54 -3.01 -2.03
C LYS A 142 -11.71 -4.12 -1.42
N ILE A 143 -10.49 -3.86 -0.94
CA ILE A 143 -9.73 -4.85 -0.18
C ILE A 143 -10.58 -5.34 1.01
N VAL A 144 -10.45 -6.60 1.42
CA VAL A 144 -11.10 -7.11 2.63
C VAL A 144 -10.02 -7.71 3.50
N ILE A 145 -9.88 -7.22 4.71
CA ILE A 145 -8.92 -7.72 5.68
C ILE A 145 -9.50 -8.97 6.33
N LEU A 146 -8.72 -10.04 6.36
CA LEU A 146 -9.11 -11.34 6.88
C LEU A 146 -8.44 -11.52 8.23
N LYS A 147 -9.26 -11.51 9.29
CA LYS A 147 -8.86 -11.82 10.67
C LYS A 147 -8.78 -13.34 10.87
#